data_AF-A0A3D0WQF6-F1
#
_entry.id   AF-A0A3D0WQF6-F1
#
_cell.length_a   1.000
_cell.length_b   1.000
_cell.length_c   1.000
_cell.angle_alpha   90.00
_cell.angle_beta   90.00
_cell.angle_gamma   90.00
#
_symmetry.space_group_name_H-M   'P 1'
#
loop_
_entity.id
_entity.type
_entity.pdbx_description
1 polymer ?
#
loop_
_entity_poly.entity_id
_entity_poly.type
_entity_poly.pdbx_seq_one_letter_code
_entity_poly.pdbx_strand_id
1 'polypeptide(L)'
;TYTMMSKRKLLQLVQEKLVSGWDDPRMPTLCGLRRRGYTPQSIRNFVDSIGYTKYDGMIDVSLLEFAVREDLNKKAVRVSGVIDPVKLILTNYPEGQTEEMEAINNPEDESMGSRRVKFSRELWIERDDFMEDAPRKYFRLTPGNEVRLKNAYIVKCTGCKKDENGNVTEVYAEYDPQTRSGMPEANRKVKGTIHWVSVPHALDAEVRLY
;
A
#
# COMPACT_ATOMS: atom_id res chain seq x y z
N THR A 1 -2.95 27.47 -2.69
CA THR A 1 -2.32 27.33 -1.36
C THR A 1 -3.07 26.27 -0.59
N TYR A 2 -2.43 25.14 -0.27
CA TYR A 2 -3.09 23.96 0.33
C TYR A 2 -3.11 23.97 1.86
N THR A 3 -2.42 24.92 2.50
CA THR A 3 -2.22 24.96 3.95
C THR A 3 -2.51 26.35 4.51
N MET A 4 -3.22 26.41 5.64
CA MET A 4 -3.55 27.64 6.34
C MET A 4 -2.77 27.75 7.65
N MET A 5 -2.05 28.86 7.86
CA MET A 5 -1.20 29.06 9.05
C MET A 5 -1.76 30.07 10.07
N SER A 6 -2.84 30.78 9.73
CA SER A 6 -3.44 31.78 10.62
C SER A 6 -4.08 31.12 11.85
N LYS A 7 -3.62 31.49 13.06
CA LYS A 7 -4.18 31.01 14.34
C LYS A 7 -5.69 31.16 14.42
N ARG A 8 -6.24 32.28 13.94
CA ARG A 8 -7.69 32.54 13.93
C ARG A 8 -8.45 31.51 13.08
N LYS A 9 -7.93 31.19 11.89
CA LYS A 9 -8.57 30.22 10.99
C LYS A 9 -8.40 28.79 11.47
N LEU A 10 -7.25 28.43 12.03
CA LEU A 10 -7.05 27.12 12.65
C LEU A 10 -7.97 26.92 13.85
N LEU A 11 -8.15 27.95 14.69
CA LEU A 11 -9.10 27.91 15.80
C LEU A 11 -10.54 27.71 15.29
N GLN A 12 -10.92 28.40 14.21
CA GLN A 12 -12.22 28.25 13.57
C GLN A 12 -12.47 26.80 13.13
N LEU A 13 -11.50 26.15 12.46
CA LEU A 13 -11.62 24.73 12.06
C LEU A 13 -11.93 23.81 13.24
N VAL A 14 -11.30 24.06 14.39
CA VAL A 14 -11.50 23.27 15.62
C VAL A 14 -12.85 23.59 16.26
N GLN A 15 -13.22 24.86 16.38
CA GLN A 15 -14.49 25.30 17.00
C GLN A 15 -15.71 24.85 16.19
N GLU A 16 -15.63 24.91 14.86
CA GLU A 16 -16.68 24.46 13.94
C GLU A 16 -16.67 22.93 13.73
N LYS A 17 -15.78 22.20 14.43
CA LYS A 17 -15.65 20.73 14.35
C LYS A 17 -15.42 20.20 12.92
N LEU A 18 -14.80 21.01 12.06
CA LEU A 18 -14.36 20.59 10.72
C LEU A 18 -13.15 19.64 10.81
N VAL A 19 -12.43 19.70 11.93
CA VAL A 19 -11.38 18.75 12.33
C VAL A 19 -11.67 18.16 13.71
N SER A 20 -11.09 17.00 14.01
CA SER A 20 -11.27 16.31 15.29
C SER A 20 -10.60 17.00 16.48
N GLY A 21 -9.64 17.90 16.22
CA GLY A 21 -8.91 18.65 17.23
C GLY A 21 -7.64 19.28 16.68
N TRP A 22 -6.82 19.84 17.57
CA TRP A 22 -5.52 20.41 17.21
C TRP A 22 -4.51 19.38 16.72
N ASP A 23 -4.66 18.12 17.13
CA ASP A 23 -3.82 16.99 16.75
C ASP A 23 -4.40 16.18 15.58
N ASP A 24 -5.46 16.66 14.92
CA ASP A 24 -6.01 16.01 13.73
C ASP A 24 -4.92 15.87 12.65
N PRO A 25 -4.75 14.71 11.99
CA PRO A 25 -3.72 14.52 10.96
C PRO A 25 -3.81 15.51 9.79
N ARG A 26 -4.98 16.10 9.55
CA ARG A 26 -5.17 17.12 8.50
C ARG A 26 -4.67 18.51 8.92
N MET A 27 -4.38 18.72 10.20
CA MET A 27 -3.91 20.00 10.72
C MET A 27 -2.40 20.20 10.48
N PRO A 28 -1.96 21.40 10.10
CA PRO A 28 -0.53 21.72 9.91
C PRO A 28 0.20 21.99 11.24
N THR A 29 -0.31 21.47 12.34
CA THR A 29 0.30 21.56 13.67
C THR A 29 1.35 20.48 13.83
N LEU A 30 2.35 20.71 14.68
CA LEU A 30 3.35 19.68 14.98
C LEU A 30 2.73 18.43 15.59
N CYS A 31 1.68 18.58 16.42
CA CYS A 31 0.95 17.42 16.97
C CYS A 31 0.14 16.68 15.89
N GLY A 32 -0.49 17.39 14.95
CA GLY A 32 -1.21 16.80 13.81
C GLY A 32 -0.27 16.04 12.88
N LEU A 33 0.85 16.66 12.48
CA LEU A 33 1.88 16.02 11.67
C LEU A 33 2.48 14.79 12.38
N ARG A 34 2.74 14.87 13.68
CA ARG A 34 3.20 13.72 14.48
C ARG A 34 2.17 12.59 14.47
N ARG A 35 0.89 12.89 14.65
CA ARG A 35 -0.20 11.88 14.60
C ARG A 35 -0.40 11.30 13.20
N ARG A 36 -0.13 12.10 12.15
CA ARG A 36 -0.14 11.64 10.74
C ARG A 36 0.99 10.69 10.40
N GLY A 37 2.07 10.67 11.20
CA GLY A 37 3.23 9.79 10.98
C GLY A 37 4.48 10.50 10.46
N TYR A 38 4.50 11.84 10.46
CA TYR A 38 5.74 12.57 10.18
C TYR A 38 6.76 12.35 11.29
N THR A 39 8.00 12.10 10.90
CA THR A 39 9.10 11.94 11.84
C THR A 39 9.71 13.31 12.17
N PRO A 40 10.30 13.49 13.38
CA PRO A 40 11.05 14.70 13.68
C PRO A 40 12.17 14.98 12.67
N GLN A 41 12.79 13.93 12.13
CA GLN A 41 13.85 14.06 11.14
C GLN A 41 13.33 14.59 9.80
N SER A 42 12.19 14.10 9.31
CA SER A 42 11.58 14.60 8.07
C SER A 42 11.27 16.09 8.12
N ILE A 43 10.78 16.59 9.27
CA ILE A 43 10.49 18.01 9.45
C ILE A 43 11.77 18.84 9.46
N ARG A 44 12.84 18.38 10.11
CA ARG A 44 14.15 19.06 10.09
C ARG A 44 14.74 19.08 8.68
N ASN A 45 14.73 17.94 7.99
CA ASN A 45 15.19 17.85 6.60
C ASN A 45 14.44 18.81 5.69
N PHE A 46 13.12 18.94 5.87
CA PHE A 46 12.31 19.92 5.15
C PHE A 46 12.78 21.36 5.43
N VAL A 47 12.94 21.73 6.71
CA VAL A 47 13.42 23.07 7.10
C VAL A 47 14.82 23.35 6.54
N ASP A 48 15.72 22.38 6.57
CA ASP A 48 17.08 22.53 6.01
C ASP A 48 17.04 22.68 4.48
N SER A 49 16.12 21.99 3.80
CA SER A 49 15.98 22.03 2.34
C SER A 49 15.44 23.35 1.80
N ILE A 50 14.52 24.01 2.52
CA ILE A 50 13.99 25.32 2.12
C ILE A 50 14.99 26.45 2.39
N GLY A 51 15.94 26.20 3.30
CA GLY A 51 16.92 27.17 3.74
C GLY A 51 16.33 28.38 4.48
N TYR A 52 17.20 29.32 4.81
CA TYR A 52 16.84 30.56 5.50
C TYR A 52 17.04 31.73 4.55
N THR A 53 15.94 32.38 4.16
CA THR A 53 15.98 33.56 3.29
C THR A 53 15.25 34.72 3.94
N LYS A 54 15.57 35.95 3.54
CA LYS A 54 14.87 37.16 3.99
C LYS A 54 13.66 37.51 3.11
N TYR A 55 13.40 36.72 2.08
CA TYR A 55 12.32 36.95 1.13
C TYR A 55 11.13 36.06 1.46
N ASP A 56 9.94 36.64 1.38
CA ASP A 56 8.71 35.86 1.51
C ASP A 56 8.52 34.99 0.26
N GLY A 57 8.46 33.67 0.48
CA GLY A 57 8.22 32.69 -0.56
C GLY A 57 7.16 31.69 -0.11
N MET A 58 6.29 31.27 -1.03
CA MET A 58 5.42 30.12 -0.79
C MET A 58 6.17 28.83 -1.12
N ILE A 59 6.29 27.95 -0.14
CA ILE A 59 6.85 26.61 -0.32
C ILE A 59 5.71 25.64 -0.66
N ASP A 60 5.93 24.80 -1.67
CA ASP A 60 4.99 23.74 -2.02
C ASP A 60 4.96 22.65 -0.94
N VAL A 61 3.76 22.20 -0.57
CA VAL A 61 3.56 21.11 0.40
C VAL A 61 4.20 19.81 -0.07
N SER A 62 4.35 19.63 -1.38
CA SER A 62 5.01 18.50 -2.02
C SER A 62 6.45 18.30 -1.53
N LEU A 63 7.16 19.38 -1.14
CA LEU A 63 8.51 19.29 -0.58
C LEU A 63 8.50 18.71 0.84
N LEU A 64 7.49 19.04 1.65
CA LEU A 64 7.28 18.45 2.97
C LEU A 64 6.95 16.95 2.84
N GLU A 65 6.08 16.59 1.89
CA GLU A 65 5.76 15.19 1.60
C GLU A 65 6.97 14.41 1.08
N PHE A 66 7.81 15.05 0.25
CA PHE A 66 9.06 14.46 -0.20
C PHE A 66 10.00 14.16 0.97
N ALA A 67 10.19 15.11 1.89
CA ALA A 67 11.07 14.93 3.05
C ALA A 67 10.65 13.76 3.96
N VAL A 68 9.34 13.53 4.15
CA VAL A 68 8.85 12.37 4.91
C VAL A 68 8.95 11.07 4.14
N ARG A 69 8.71 11.07 2.82
CA ARG A 69 8.90 9.88 1.97
C ARG A 69 10.36 9.41 2.01
N GLU A 70 11.31 10.32 1.86
CA GLU A 70 12.74 10.01 1.90
C GLU A 70 13.19 9.44 3.25
N ASP A 71 12.70 10.01 4.35
CA ASP A 71 13.05 9.53 5.69
C ASP A 71 12.46 8.14 5.97
N LEU A 72 11.17 7.94 5.64
CA LEU A 72 10.47 6.67 5.86
C LEU A 72 10.94 5.57 4.91
N ASN A 73 11.33 5.88 3.67
CA ASN A 73 11.85 4.89 2.73
C ASN A 73 13.10 4.17 3.29
N LYS A 74 13.91 4.83 4.11
CA LYS A 74 15.11 4.23 4.71
C LYS A 74 14.82 3.42 5.97
N LYS A 75 13.74 3.71 6.69
CA LYS A 75 13.50 3.22 8.06
C LYS A 75 12.27 2.33 8.22
N ALA A 76 11.28 2.47 7.33
CA ALA A 76 10.00 1.80 7.49
C ALA A 76 10.06 0.34 7.01
N VAL A 77 9.52 -0.56 7.81
CA VAL A 77 9.28 -1.95 7.41
C VAL A 77 8.16 -1.99 6.38
N ARG A 78 8.42 -2.57 5.20
CA ARG A 78 7.41 -2.76 4.15
C ARG A 78 6.48 -3.87 4.54
N VAL A 79 5.22 -3.57 4.84
CA VAL A 79 4.15 -4.55 5.08
C VAL A 79 3.14 -4.58 3.93
N SER A 80 2.36 -5.65 3.87
CA SER A 80 1.21 -5.73 2.96
C SER A 80 -0.06 -5.44 3.75
N GLY A 81 -0.89 -4.55 3.23
CA GLY A 81 -2.25 -4.31 3.68
C GLY A 81 -3.11 -4.09 2.45
N VAL A 82 -4.37 -4.52 2.52
CA VAL A 82 -5.34 -4.35 1.44
C VAL A 82 -6.44 -3.43 1.94
N ILE A 83 -6.72 -2.35 1.21
CA ILE A 83 -7.64 -1.28 1.65
C ILE A 83 -9.05 -1.49 1.08
N ASP A 84 -9.15 -1.82 -0.21
CA ASP A 84 -10.42 -2.20 -0.86
C ASP A 84 -10.34 -3.69 -1.25
N PRO A 85 -10.68 -4.62 -0.34
CA PRO A 85 -10.45 -6.03 -0.56
C PRO A 85 -11.43 -6.65 -1.57
N VAL A 86 -10.89 -7.42 -2.51
CA VAL A 86 -11.61 -8.42 -3.30
C VAL A 86 -10.98 -9.80 -3.09
N LYS A 87 -11.81 -10.83 -2.98
CA LYS A 87 -11.35 -12.20 -2.68
C LYS A 87 -10.72 -12.82 -3.92
N LEU A 88 -9.47 -13.25 -3.82
CA LEU A 88 -8.78 -14.04 -4.83
C LEU A 88 -8.72 -15.50 -4.37
N ILE A 89 -9.21 -16.42 -5.20
CA ILE A 89 -9.24 -17.86 -4.92
C ILE A 89 -8.36 -18.59 -5.93
N LEU A 90 -7.34 -19.28 -5.41
CA LEU A 90 -6.43 -20.09 -6.21
C LEU A 90 -7.03 -21.48 -6.44
N THR A 91 -7.60 -21.72 -7.61
CA THR A 91 -8.44 -22.90 -7.88
C THR A 91 -7.65 -24.21 -7.82
N ASN A 92 -6.39 -24.20 -8.24
CA ASN A 92 -5.49 -25.35 -8.23
C ASN A 92 -4.59 -25.46 -6.97
N TYR A 93 -4.73 -24.56 -5.99
CA TYR A 93 -3.99 -24.65 -4.73
C TYR A 93 -4.72 -25.56 -3.71
N PRO A 94 -4.05 -26.54 -3.08
CA PRO A 94 -4.70 -27.48 -2.17
C PRO A 94 -5.44 -26.82 -1.02
N GLU A 95 -6.65 -27.31 -0.73
CA GLU A 95 -7.47 -26.81 0.37
C GLU A 95 -6.83 -27.13 1.73
N GLY A 96 -6.88 -26.19 2.67
CA GLY A 96 -6.28 -26.33 4.00
C GLY A 96 -4.74 -26.22 4.04
N GLN A 97 -4.06 -26.20 2.89
CA GLN A 97 -2.62 -25.99 2.85
C GLN A 97 -2.28 -24.53 3.19
N THR A 98 -1.25 -24.35 4.01
CA THR A 98 -0.64 -23.05 4.31
C THR A 98 0.87 -23.17 4.16
N GLU A 99 1.48 -22.17 3.55
CA GLU A 99 2.93 -22.07 3.41
C GLU A 99 3.47 -20.77 3.99
N GLU A 100 4.74 -20.77 4.38
CA GLU A 100 5.45 -19.56 4.76
C GLU A 100 6.30 -19.05 3.61
N MET A 101 6.07 -17.80 3.23
CA MET A 101 6.83 -17.06 2.22
C MET A 101 7.79 -16.10 2.92
N GLU A 102 9.01 -16.02 2.43
CA GLU A 102 9.99 -15.07 2.96
C GLU A 102 9.83 -13.70 2.28
N ALA A 103 9.70 -12.66 3.09
CA ALA A 103 9.55 -11.28 2.64
C ALA A 103 10.63 -10.40 3.28
N ILE A 104 11.42 -9.72 2.45
CA ILE A 104 12.41 -8.75 2.91
C ILE A 104 11.68 -7.56 3.56
N ASN A 105 12.14 -7.14 4.74
CA ASN A 105 11.51 -6.06 5.49
C ASN A 105 11.77 -4.68 4.86
N ASN A 106 12.99 -4.45 4.37
CA ASN A 106 13.36 -3.21 3.71
C ASN A 106 14.41 -3.49 2.61
N PRO A 107 14.10 -3.25 1.32
CA PRO A 107 15.07 -3.40 0.24
C PRO A 107 16.28 -2.45 0.33
N GLU A 108 16.13 -1.30 1.00
CA GLU A 108 17.18 -0.30 1.18
C GLU A 108 18.06 -0.57 2.42
N ASP A 109 17.68 -1.54 3.27
CA ASP A 109 18.40 -1.85 4.51
C ASP A 109 18.35 -3.35 4.80
N GLU A 110 19.41 -4.04 4.37
CA GLU A 110 19.59 -5.47 4.59
C GLU A 110 19.65 -5.84 6.07
N SER A 111 20.06 -4.91 6.95
CA SER A 111 20.15 -5.17 8.39
C SER A 111 18.79 -5.37 9.06
N MET A 112 17.70 -4.93 8.41
CA MET A 112 16.32 -5.14 8.87
C MET A 112 15.83 -6.57 8.65
N GLY A 113 16.59 -7.40 7.93
CA GLY A 113 16.31 -8.81 7.72
C GLY A 113 15.02 -9.10 6.95
N SER A 114 14.49 -10.30 7.14
CA SER A 114 13.26 -10.78 6.51
C SER A 114 12.22 -11.21 7.55
N ARG A 115 11.00 -11.40 7.09
CA ARG A 115 9.91 -11.99 7.88
C ARG A 115 9.18 -13.05 7.08
N ARG A 116 8.49 -13.93 7.80
CA ARG A 116 7.62 -14.94 7.19
C ARG A 116 6.20 -14.43 7.07
N VAL A 117 5.62 -14.59 5.89
CA VAL A 117 4.23 -14.24 5.58
C VAL A 117 3.51 -15.52 5.18
N LYS A 118 2.33 -15.76 5.77
CA LYS A 118 1.56 -16.96 5.47
C LYS A 118 0.82 -16.79 4.14
N PHE A 119 0.90 -17.82 3.30
CA PHE A 119 0.22 -17.95 2.03
C PHE A 119 -0.80 -19.10 2.11
N SER A 120 -1.95 -18.91 1.46
CA SER A 120 -3.07 -19.85 1.47
C SER A 120 -3.82 -19.82 0.14
N ARG A 121 -4.74 -20.77 -0.05
CA ARG A 121 -5.65 -20.83 -1.20
C ARG A 121 -6.45 -19.53 -1.42
N GLU A 122 -6.91 -18.93 -0.33
CA GLU A 122 -7.73 -17.72 -0.35
C GLU A 122 -6.91 -16.51 0.09
N LEU A 123 -6.90 -15.46 -0.74
CA LEU A 123 -6.14 -14.23 -0.53
C LEU A 123 -7.06 -13.01 -0.70
N TRP A 124 -6.74 -11.92 -0.02
CA TRP A 124 -7.25 -10.58 -0.34
C TRP A 124 -6.25 -9.87 -1.24
N ILE A 125 -6.76 -9.20 -2.27
CA ILE A 125 -6.04 -8.28 -3.13
C ILE A 125 -6.84 -6.97 -3.24
N GLU A 126 -6.22 -5.90 -3.74
CA GLU A 126 -6.99 -4.68 -4.03
C GLU A 126 -7.98 -4.94 -5.16
N ARG A 127 -9.19 -4.39 -5.02
CA ARG A 127 -10.19 -4.38 -6.08
C ARG A 127 -9.66 -3.77 -7.36
N ASP A 128 -8.91 -2.67 -7.23
CA ASP A 128 -8.25 -1.97 -8.32
C ASP A 128 -7.15 -2.80 -9.00
N ASP A 129 -6.72 -3.92 -8.39
CA ASP A 129 -5.75 -4.82 -9.00
C ASP A 129 -6.38 -5.86 -9.95
N PHE A 130 -7.72 -5.89 -10.06
CA PHE A 130 -8.46 -6.71 -11.01
C PHE A 130 -9.33 -5.89 -11.95
N MET A 131 -9.26 -6.19 -13.25
CA MET A 131 -10.13 -5.58 -14.26
C MET A 131 -10.43 -6.59 -15.36
N GLU A 132 -11.72 -6.83 -15.61
CA GLU A 132 -12.18 -7.78 -16.63
C GLU A 132 -11.89 -7.28 -18.04
N ASP A 133 -12.34 -6.05 -18.36
CA ASP A 133 -12.09 -5.38 -19.63
C ASP A 133 -10.97 -4.36 -19.50
N ALA A 134 -9.74 -4.86 -19.44
CA ALA A 134 -8.59 -4.02 -19.17
C ALA A 134 -8.00 -3.36 -20.43
N PRO A 135 -7.60 -2.08 -20.36
CA PRO A 135 -6.90 -1.43 -21.46
C PRO A 135 -5.50 -2.05 -21.66
N ARG A 136 -4.93 -1.94 -22.86
CA ARG A 136 -3.62 -2.54 -23.21
C ARG A 136 -2.45 -2.17 -22.27
N LYS A 137 -2.56 -1.05 -21.54
CA LYS A 137 -1.55 -0.56 -20.58
C LYS A 137 -1.83 -0.99 -19.13
N TYR A 138 -2.78 -1.89 -18.92
CA TYR A 138 -3.07 -2.47 -17.61
C TYR A 138 -2.24 -3.74 -17.43
N PHE A 139 -1.42 -3.76 -16.38
CA PHE A 139 -0.46 -4.83 -16.14
C PHE A 139 -0.82 -5.73 -14.96
N ARG A 140 -2.04 -5.58 -14.41
CA ARG A 140 -2.52 -6.32 -13.24
C ARG A 140 -3.40 -7.51 -13.67
N LEU A 141 -4.26 -8.01 -12.78
CA LEU A 141 -5.08 -9.18 -13.06
C LEU A 141 -6.21 -8.84 -14.05
N THR A 142 -6.25 -9.61 -15.13
CA THR A 142 -7.29 -9.59 -16.16
C THR A 142 -7.45 -11.03 -16.63
N PRO A 143 -8.66 -11.51 -16.96
CA PRO A 143 -8.86 -12.86 -17.45
C PRO A 143 -7.85 -13.25 -18.54
N GLY A 144 -7.13 -14.35 -18.33
CA GLY A 144 -6.08 -14.84 -19.23
C GLY A 144 -4.68 -14.23 -19.01
N ASN A 145 -4.55 -13.13 -18.27
CA ASN A 145 -3.27 -12.50 -17.97
C ASN A 145 -2.63 -13.05 -16.68
N GLU A 146 -1.31 -12.92 -16.59
CA GLU A 146 -0.51 -13.37 -15.45
C GLU A 146 0.05 -12.19 -14.65
N VAL A 147 0.09 -12.33 -13.33
CA VAL A 147 0.69 -11.36 -12.42
C VAL A 147 1.53 -12.08 -11.37
N ARG A 148 2.55 -11.41 -10.84
CA ARG A 148 3.30 -11.90 -9.69
C ARG A 148 2.62 -11.45 -8.39
N LEU A 149 2.32 -12.40 -7.53
CA LEU A 149 2.02 -12.10 -6.14
C LEU A 149 3.33 -11.79 -5.42
N LYS A 150 3.44 -10.60 -4.82
CA LYS A 150 4.68 -10.14 -4.17
C LYS A 150 5.19 -11.19 -3.17
N ASN A 151 6.46 -11.58 -3.32
CA ASN A 151 7.13 -12.61 -2.49
C ASN A 151 6.51 -14.03 -2.53
N ALA A 152 5.64 -14.34 -3.50
CA ALA A 152 5.00 -15.65 -3.62
C ALA A 152 5.11 -16.20 -5.06
N TYR A 153 3.98 -16.58 -5.66
CA TYR A 153 3.91 -17.24 -6.97
C TYR A 153 3.47 -16.28 -8.07
N ILE A 154 3.66 -16.69 -9.33
CA ILE A 154 2.92 -16.12 -10.45
C ILE A 154 1.57 -16.81 -10.52
N VAL A 155 0.52 -16.01 -10.74
CA VAL A 155 -0.85 -16.50 -10.88
C VAL A 155 -1.45 -16.02 -12.20
N LYS A 156 -2.24 -16.88 -12.84
CA LYS A 156 -2.98 -16.59 -14.06
C LYS A 156 -4.46 -16.46 -13.74
N CYS A 157 -5.07 -15.32 -14.07
CA CYS A 157 -6.49 -15.13 -13.84
C CYS A 157 -7.31 -16.01 -14.80
N THR A 158 -8.24 -16.78 -14.25
CA THR A 158 -9.15 -17.65 -15.01
C THR A 158 -10.54 -17.03 -15.18
N GLY A 159 -10.94 -16.13 -14.28
CA GLY A 159 -12.21 -15.41 -14.37
C GLY A 159 -12.58 -14.71 -13.07
N CYS A 160 -13.83 -14.28 -12.98
CA CYS A 160 -14.39 -13.66 -11.79
C CYS A 160 -15.87 -14.01 -11.61
N LYS A 161 -16.36 -13.80 -10.39
CA LYS A 161 -17.77 -13.90 -10.03
C LYS A 161 -18.30 -12.50 -9.73
N LYS A 162 -19.49 -12.22 -10.25
CA LYS A 162 -20.20 -10.96 -10.01
C LYS A 162 -21.45 -11.19 -9.18
N ASP A 163 -21.85 -10.17 -8.43
CA ASP A 163 -23.18 -10.11 -7.81
C ASP A 163 -24.26 -9.69 -8.83
N GLU A 164 -25.51 -9.61 -8.38
CA GLU A 164 -26.67 -9.19 -9.19
C GLU A 164 -26.54 -7.74 -9.72
N ASN A 165 -25.71 -6.92 -9.09
CA ASN A 165 -25.46 -5.53 -9.47
C ASN A 165 -24.23 -5.39 -10.41
N GLY A 166 -23.58 -6.49 -10.76
CA GLY A 166 -22.40 -6.52 -11.61
C GLY A 166 -21.07 -6.22 -10.90
N ASN A 167 -21.05 -6.13 -9.56
CA ASN A 167 -19.83 -5.93 -8.79
C ASN A 167 -19.05 -7.24 -8.66
N VAL A 168 -17.74 -7.18 -8.83
CA VAL A 168 -16.84 -8.32 -8.65
C VAL A 168 -16.75 -8.68 -7.18
N THR A 169 -17.14 -9.91 -6.83
CA THR A 169 -17.11 -10.43 -5.45
C THR A 169 -15.92 -11.38 -5.23
N GLU A 170 -15.62 -12.20 -6.23
CA GLU A 170 -14.52 -13.17 -6.19
C GLU A 170 -13.76 -13.16 -7.53
N VAL A 171 -12.46 -13.29 -7.47
CA VAL A 171 -11.56 -13.47 -8.61
C VAL A 171 -10.97 -14.87 -8.50
N TYR A 172 -10.95 -15.60 -9.62
CA TYR A 172 -10.37 -16.94 -9.70
C TYR A 172 -9.06 -16.87 -10.48
N ALA A 173 -8.07 -17.59 -9.97
CA ALA A 173 -6.77 -17.72 -10.63
C ALA A 173 -6.17 -19.09 -10.39
N GLU A 174 -5.23 -19.47 -11.24
CA GLU A 174 -4.38 -20.64 -11.07
C GLU A 174 -2.95 -20.18 -10.76
N TYR A 175 -2.33 -20.76 -9.73
CA TYR A 175 -0.92 -20.49 -9.42
C TYR A 175 -0.01 -21.44 -10.19
N ASP A 176 1.20 -20.98 -10.49
CA ASP A 176 2.25 -21.81 -11.06
C ASP A 176 3.23 -22.28 -9.95
N PRO A 177 3.24 -23.58 -9.59
CA PRO A 177 4.08 -24.10 -8.52
C PRO A 177 5.58 -23.89 -8.71
N GLN A 178 6.05 -23.77 -9.95
CA GLN A 178 7.48 -23.63 -10.26
C GLN A 178 7.98 -22.19 -10.10
N THR A 179 7.07 -21.23 -9.94
CA THR A 179 7.38 -19.79 -9.96
C THR A 179 7.54 -19.15 -8.58
N ARG A 180 7.61 -19.97 -7.51
CA ARG A 180 7.82 -19.52 -6.13
C ARG A 180 9.03 -18.60 -6.05
N SER A 181 8.87 -17.43 -5.44
CA SER A 181 9.98 -16.51 -5.21
C SER A 181 11.20 -17.22 -4.61
N GLY A 182 12.36 -17.08 -5.24
CA GLY A 182 13.61 -17.74 -4.86
C GLY A 182 13.94 -19.02 -5.65
N MET A 183 13.01 -19.55 -6.47
CA MET A 183 13.29 -20.70 -7.35
C MET A 183 13.88 -20.29 -8.70
N PRO A 184 14.58 -21.20 -9.42
CA PRO A 184 15.19 -20.91 -10.73
C PRO A 184 14.20 -20.38 -11.78
N GLU A 185 12.97 -20.92 -11.80
CA GLU A 185 11.90 -20.51 -12.73
C GLU A 185 11.10 -19.29 -12.23
N ALA A 186 11.43 -18.74 -11.06
CA ALA A 186 10.84 -17.51 -10.55
C ALA A 186 11.17 -16.28 -11.43
N ASN A 187 12.22 -16.36 -12.25
CA ASN A 187 12.62 -15.27 -13.13
C ASN A 187 11.74 -15.10 -14.38
N ARG A 188 10.64 -15.86 -14.51
CA ARG A 188 9.64 -15.60 -15.55
C ARG A 188 9.16 -14.15 -15.46
N LYS A 189 9.38 -13.40 -16.55
CA LYS A 189 8.99 -12.00 -16.63
C LYS A 189 7.49 -11.88 -16.82
N VAL A 190 6.82 -11.35 -15.82
CA VAL A 190 5.43 -10.88 -15.90
C VAL A 190 5.39 -9.36 -15.82
N LYS A 191 4.35 -8.75 -16.40
CA LYS A 191 4.29 -7.28 -16.55
C LYS A 191 3.93 -6.55 -15.26
N GLY A 192 3.33 -7.22 -14.28
CA GLY A 192 2.91 -6.62 -13.02
C GLY A 192 3.21 -7.49 -11.80
N THR A 193 3.34 -6.81 -10.67
CA THR A 193 3.40 -7.41 -9.34
C THR A 193 2.37 -6.72 -8.46
N ILE A 194 1.55 -7.49 -7.76
CA ILE A 194 0.51 -6.98 -6.85
C ILE A 194 0.78 -7.46 -5.43
N HIS A 195 0.32 -6.70 -4.44
CA HIS A 195 0.33 -7.12 -3.04
C HIS A 195 -0.92 -7.95 -2.73
N TRP A 196 -0.83 -8.68 -1.62
CA TRP A 196 -1.87 -9.58 -1.17
C TRP A 196 -1.71 -9.82 0.33
N VAL A 197 -2.78 -10.27 0.98
CA VAL A 197 -2.75 -10.82 2.34
C VAL A 197 -3.58 -12.11 2.38
N SER A 198 -3.17 -13.08 3.21
CA SER A 198 -3.90 -14.36 3.34
C SER A 198 -5.20 -14.16 4.11
N VAL A 199 -6.33 -14.61 3.56
CA VAL A 199 -7.65 -14.49 4.21
C VAL A 199 -7.68 -15.07 5.62
N PRO A 200 -7.26 -16.34 5.87
CA PRO A 200 -7.32 -16.92 7.21
C PRO A 200 -6.32 -16.33 8.23
N HIS A 201 -5.37 -15.51 7.79
CA HIS A 201 -4.29 -14.99 8.65
C HIS A 201 -4.21 -13.46 8.70
N ALA A 202 -5.05 -12.76 7.92
CA ALA A 202 -5.12 -11.32 7.93
C ALA A 202 -5.75 -10.83 9.24
N LEU A 203 -5.40 -9.60 9.61
CA LEU A 203 -6.01 -8.88 10.71
C LEU A 203 -6.83 -7.74 10.14
N ASP A 204 -8.07 -7.60 10.60
CA ASP A 204 -8.91 -6.47 10.25
C ASP A 204 -8.33 -5.17 10.86
N ALA A 205 -8.31 -4.11 10.06
CA ALA A 205 -7.80 -2.81 10.48
C ALA A 205 -8.61 -1.67 9.84
N GLU A 206 -8.88 -0.62 10.62
CA GLU A 206 -9.43 0.62 10.09
C GLU A 206 -8.30 1.45 9.48
N VAL A 207 -8.37 1.69 8.16
CA VAL A 207 -7.40 2.52 7.44
C VAL A 207 -8.00 3.90 7.19
N ARG A 208 -7.28 4.95 7.62
CA ARG A 208 -7.68 6.35 7.43
C ARG A 208 -6.80 7.01 6.37
N LEU A 209 -7.40 7.30 5.21
CA LEU A 209 -6.75 8.00 4.10
C LEU A 209 -6.88 9.51 4.31
N TYR A 210 -5.74 10.22 4.36
CA TYR A 210 -5.64 11.67 4.63
C TYR A 210 -4.89 12.43 3.55
#